data_AF-A0A3A5HBI9-F1
#
_entry.id   AF-A0A3A5HBI9-F1
#
_cell.length_a   1.000
_cell.length_b   1.000
_cell.length_c   1.000
_cell.angle_alpha   90.00
_cell.angle_beta   90.00
_cell.angle_gamma   90.00
#
_symmetry.space_group_name_H-M   'P 1'
#
loop_
_entity.id
_entity.type
_entity.pdbx_description
1 polymer ?
#
loop_
_entity_poly.entity_id
_entity_poly.type
_entity_poly.pdbx_seq_one_letter_code
_entity_poly.pdbx_strand_id
1 'polypeptide(L)'
;MELAARARLTQWPIGFAIGAACGVAVWVVYFVQASVFDGLFWDVFVLPVLGVVALASLAAAARSRTRRRWWFGFAGGAVLMVPVAVLVFILLFAILGLA
;
A
#
# COMPACT_ATOMS: atom_id res chain seq x y z
N MET A 1 8.68 -27.72 16.92
CA MET A 1 7.41 -27.19 16.35
C MET A 1 7.18 -25.71 16.68
N GLU A 2 7.63 -25.21 17.83
CA GLU A 2 7.42 -23.81 18.26
C GLU A 2 8.05 -22.75 17.33
N LEU A 3 9.25 -23.00 16.79
CA LEU A 3 9.93 -22.08 15.86
C LEU A 3 9.16 -21.86 14.55
N ALA A 4 8.52 -22.91 14.03
CA ALA A 4 7.71 -22.83 12.81
C ALA A 4 6.41 -22.06 13.03
N ALA A 5 5.85 -22.10 14.26
CA ALA A 5 4.67 -21.32 14.63
C ALA A 5 5.02 -19.82 14.76
N ARG A 6 6.14 -19.49 15.41
CA ARG A 6 6.64 -18.10 15.51
C ARG A 6 6.97 -17.50 14.15
N ALA A 7 7.63 -18.25 13.27
CA ALA A 7 7.92 -17.81 11.90
C ALA A 7 6.66 -17.54 11.06
N ARG A 8 5.55 -18.26 11.30
CA ARG A 8 4.26 -18.00 10.63
C ARG A 8 3.52 -16.79 11.18
N LEU A 9 3.81 -16.36 12.41
CA LEU A 9 3.22 -15.18 13.03
C LEU A 9 3.93 -13.90 12.57
N THR A 10 5.25 -13.95 12.37
CA THR A 10 6.03 -12.78 11.90
C THR A 10 5.90 -12.50 10.40
N GLN A 11 5.43 -13.46 9.60
CA GLN A 11 5.23 -13.26 8.15
C GLN A 11 4.21 -12.18 7.80
N TRP A 12 3.13 -12.06 8.58
CA TRP A 12 2.08 -11.07 8.33
C TRP A 12 2.56 -9.62 8.56
N PRO A 13 3.15 -9.25 9.71
CA PRO A 13 3.61 -7.88 9.93
C PRO A 13 4.76 -7.48 8.99
N ILE A 14 5.64 -8.40 8.62
CA ILE A 14 6.70 -8.14 7.63
C ILE A 14 6.08 -7.84 6.26
N GLY A 15 5.13 -8.67 5.82
CA GLY A 15 4.40 -8.45 4.57
C GLY A 15 3.72 -7.09 4.57
N PHE A 16 3.04 -6.76 5.66
CA PHE A 16 2.36 -5.48 5.84
C PHE A 16 3.31 -4.27 5.79
N ALA A 17 4.44 -4.32 6.50
CA ALA A 17 5.42 -3.23 6.49
C ALA A 17 5.98 -2.98 5.07
N ILE A 18 6.28 -4.05 4.33
CA ILE A 18 6.76 -3.94 2.94
C ILE A 18 5.64 -3.43 2.02
N GLY A 19 4.41 -3.91 2.21
CA GLY A 19 3.24 -3.43 1.49
C GLY A 19 3.00 -1.93 1.70
N ALA A 20 3.08 -1.47 2.95
CA ALA A 20 2.96 -0.06 3.30
C ALA A 20 4.07 0.77 2.65
N ALA A 21 5.32 0.32 2.72
CA ALA A 21 6.44 0.99 2.04
C ALA A 21 6.23 1.07 0.52
N CYS A 22 5.70 0.01 -0.10
CA CYS A 22 5.33 0.03 -1.51
C CYS A 22 4.22 1.05 -1.81
N GLY A 23 3.18 1.11 -0.97
CA GLY A 23 2.12 2.12 -1.10
C GLY A 23 2.65 3.55 -0.98
N VAL A 24 3.55 3.82 -0.03
CA VAL A 24 4.23 5.11 0.10
C VAL A 24 5.04 5.45 -1.16
N ALA A 25 5.77 4.47 -1.72
CA ALA A 25 6.54 4.68 -2.94
C ALA A 25 5.65 5.08 -4.14
N VAL A 26 4.46 4.48 -4.27
CA VAL A 26 3.48 4.86 -5.31
C VAL A 26 3.06 6.32 -5.16
N TRP A 27 2.78 6.76 -3.93
CA TRP A 27 2.43 8.16 -3.65
C TRP A 27 3.59 9.11 -3.95
N VAL A 28 4.83 8.75 -3.60
CA VAL A 28 6.02 9.55 -3.93
C VAL A 28 6.16 9.72 -5.45
N VAL A 29 6.03 8.62 -6.21
CA VAL A 29 6.08 8.68 -7.68
C VAL A 29 4.97 9.55 -8.24
N TYR A 30 3.76 9.45 -7.68
CA TYR A 30 2.64 10.32 -8.04
C TYR A 30 2.97 11.80 -7.82
N PHE A 31 3.53 12.18 -6.66
CA PHE A 31 3.89 13.58 -6.41
C PHE A 31 4.97 14.09 -7.38
N VAL A 32 5.97 13.27 -7.71
CA VAL A 32 6.97 13.61 -8.73
C VAL A 32 6.33 13.79 -10.11
N GLN A 33 5.37 12.94 -10.46
CA GLN A 33 4.64 13.07 -11.73
C GLN A 33 3.76 14.34 -11.73
N ALA A 34 3.04 14.60 -10.64
CA ALA A 34 2.20 15.78 -10.49
C ALA A 34 3.02 17.08 -10.57
N SER A 35 4.26 17.09 -10.06
CA SER A 35 5.13 18.28 -10.12
C SER A 35 5.76 18.54 -11.49
N VAL A 36 5.71 17.58 -12.42
CA VAL A 36 6.27 17.71 -13.78
C VAL A 36 5.19 18.01 -14.81
N PHE A 37 4.00 17.45 -14.64
CA PHE A 37 2.93 17.49 -15.64
C PHE A 37 1.74 18.39 -15.28
N ASP A 38 1.82 19.17 -14.18
CA ASP A 38 0.77 20.10 -13.72
C ASP A 38 -0.64 19.47 -13.70
N GLY A 39 -0.76 18.26 -13.15
CA GLY A 39 -2.04 17.54 -13.11
C GLY A 39 -2.13 16.53 -11.97
N LEU A 40 -3.18 16.66 -11.15
CA LEU A 40 -3.47 15.78 -10.02
C LEU A 40 -4.35 14.58 -10.46
N PHE A 41 -3.79 13.67 -11.25
CA PHE A 41 -4.50 12.49 -11.77
C PHE A 41 -4.30 11.24 -10.87
N TRP A 42 -4.53 11.39 -9.57
CA TRP A 42 -4.33 10.28 -8.62
C TRP A 42 -5.33 9.13 -8.84
N ASP A 43 -6.49 9.43 -9.38
CA ASP A 43 -7.52 8.47 -9.77
C ASP A 43 -7.11 7.61 -10.98
N VAL A 44 -6.34 8.17 -11.91
CA VAL A 44 -5.84 7.48 -13.11
C VAL A 44 -4.51 6.75 -12.86
N PHE A 45 -3.71 7.22 -11.89
CA PHE A 45 -2.39 6.63 -11.61
C PHE A 45 -2.35 5.79 -10.32
N VAL A 46 -2.67 6.39 -9.16
CA VAL A 46 -2.49 5.75 -7.85
C VAL A 46 -3.47 4.60 -7.67
N LEU A 47 -4.75 4.80 -7.97
CA LEU A 47 -5.77 3.76 -7.79
C LEU A 47 -5.53 2.54 -8.68
N PRO A 48 -5.22 2.66 -9.99
CA PRO A 48 -4.95 1.50 -10.83
C PRO A 48 -3.67 0.77 -10.43
N VAL A 49 -2.59 1.50 -10.10
CA VAL A 49 -1.33 0.88 -9.68
C VAL A 49 -1.52 0.08 -8.39
N LEU A 50 -2.15 0.67 -7.37
CA LEU A 50 -2.42 -0.04 -6.12
C LEU A 50 -3.43 -1.19 -6.32
N GLY A 51 -4.40 -1.03 -7.21
CA GLY A 51 -5.34 -2.09 -7.59
C GLY A 51 -4.63 -3.30 -8.19
N VAL A 52 -3.73 -3.08 -9.15
CA VAL A 52 -2.91 -4.14 -9.76
C VAL A 52 -2.02 -4.81 -8.70
N VAL A 53 -1.37 -4.03 -7.84
CA VAL A 53 -0.53 -4.55 -6.74
C VAL A 53 -1.35 -5.42 -5.79
N ALA A 54 -2.54 -4.98 -5.40
CA ALA A 54 -3.44 -5.74 -4.53
C ALA A 54 -3.91 -7.05 -5.19
N LEU A 55 -4.39 -6.98 -6.44
CA LEU A 55 -4.87 -8.15 -7.17
C LEU A 55 -3.75 -9.18 -7.42
N ALA A 56 -2.56 -8.73 -7.84
CA ALA A 56 -1.40 -9.58 -8.04
C ALA A 56 -0.98 -10.27 -6.73
N SER A 57 -1.02 -9.54 -5.62
CA SER A 57 -0.70 -10.07 -4.29
C SER A 57 -1.74 -11.10 -3.82
N LEU A 58 -3.03 -10.86 -4.07
CA LEU A 58 -4.10 -11.82 -3.76
C LEU A 58 -3.99 -13.08 -4.63
N ALA A 59 -3.67 -12.94 -5.91
CA ALA A 59 -3.41 -14.08 -6.81
C ALA A 59 -2.20 -14.90 -6.34
N ALA A 60 -1.13 -14.23 -5.90
CA ALA A 60 0.04 -14.89 -5.31
C ALA A 60 -0.30 -15.58 -3.98
N ALA A 61 -1.16 -14.99 -3.15
CA ALA A 61 -1.67 -15.59 -1.92
C ALA A 61 -2.49 -16.85 -2.18
N ALA A 62 -3.29 -16.88 -3.24
CA ALA A 62 -4.07 -18.05 -3.66
C ALA A 62 -3.18 -19.21 -4.09
N ARG A 63 -2.04 -18.91 -4.75
CA ARG A 63 -1.10 -19.93 -5.26
C ARG A 63 -0.11 -20.44 -4.20
N SER A 64 0.25 -19.63 -3.21
CA SER A 64 1.28 -19.99 -2.20
C SER A 64 0.69 -20.26 -0.81
N ARG A 65 0.46 -21.53 -0.44
CA ARG A 65 0.01 -21.91 0.92
C ARG A 65 1.02 -21.54 2.01
N THR A 66 2.32 -21.57 1.71
CA THR A 66 3.40 -21.33 2.69
C THR A 66 3.60 -19.85 3.02
N ARG A 67 3.36 -18.95 2.07
CA ARG A 67 3.53 -17.49 2.25
C ARG A 67 2.21 -16.70 2.18
N ARG A 68 1.07 -17.39 2.21
CA ARG A 68 -0.27 -16.78 2.07
C ARG A 68 -0.48 -15.57 2.98
N ARG A 69 -0.09 -15.68 4.26
CA ARG A 69 -0.21 -14.60 5.25
C ARG A 69 0.66 -13.37 4.92
N TRP A 70 1.85 -13.60 4.37
CA TRP A 70 2.74 -12.52 3.94
C TRP A 70 2.12 -11.73 2.78
N TRP A 71 1.58 -12.43 1.77
CA TRP A 71 0.93 -11.80 0.63
C TRP A 71 -0.33 -11.02 1.01
N PHE A 72 -1.13 -11.53 1.95
CA PHE A 72 -2.25 -10.77 2.51
C PHE A 72 -1.79 -9.54 3.31
N GLY A 73 -0.74 -9.68 4.11
CA GLY A 73 -0.12 -8.55 4.79
C GLY A 73 0.31 -7.48 3.80
N PHE A 74 1.02 -7.86 2.74
CA PHE A 74 1.49 -6.96 1.70
C PHE A 74 0.35 -6.25 0.96
N ALA A 75 -0.68 -6.98 0.52
CA ALA A 75 -1.85 -6.38 -0.12
C ALA A 75 -2.55 -5.39 0.82
N GLY A 76 -2.77 -5.78 2.08
CA GLY A 76 -3.38 -4.92 3.09
C GLY A 76 -2.56 -3.66 3.36
N GLY A 77 -1.23 -3.79 3.50
CA GLY A 77 -0.33 -2.67 3.73
C GLY A 77 -0.33 -1.67 2.58
N ALA A 78 -0.27 -2.16 1.33
CA ALA A 78 -0.28 -1.29 0.14
C ALA A 78 -1.60 -0.52 0.01
N VAL A 79 -2.75 -1.20 0.20
CA VAL A 79 -4.08 -0.58 0.08
C VAL A 79 -4.37 0.37 1.23
N LEU A 80 -3.93 0.07 2.46
CA LEU A 80 -4.15 0.94 3.62
C LEU A 80 -3.51 2.33 3.44
N MET A 81 -2.46 2.44 2.61
CA MET A 81 -1.85 3.75 2.33
C MET A 81 -2.81 4.72 1.61
N VAL A 82 -3.89 4.25 0.98
CA VAL A 82 -4.90 5.12 0.36
C VAL A 82 -5.64 5.97 1.40
N PRO A 83 -6.38 5.39 2.38
CA PRO A 83 -7.06 6.19 3.39
C PRO A 83 -6.08 6.99 4.27
N VAL A 84 -4.86 6.48 4.52
CA VAL A 84 -3.82 7.22 5.24
C VAL A 84 -3.42 8.48 4.47
N ALA A 85 -3.16 8.38 3.17
CA ALA A 85 -2.82 9.53 2.34
C ALA A 85 -3.99 10.53 2.27
N VAL A 86 -5.22 10.06 2.08
CA VAL A 86 -6.43 10.91 2.09
C VAL A 86 -6.55 11.69 3.41
N LEU A 87 -6.35 11.03 4.55
CA LEU A 87 -6.36 11.70 5.85
C LEU A 87 -5.25 12.76 5.95
N VAL A 88 -4.04 12.46 5.48
CA VAL A 88 -2.93 13.42 5.46
C VAL A 88 -3.27 14.62 4.59
N PHE A 89 -3.89 14.43 3.42
CA PHE A 89 -4.36 15.53 2.59
C PHE A 89 -5.38 16.39 3.33
N ILE A 90 -6.44 15.79 3.88
CA ILE A 90 -7.47 16.53 4.64
C ILE A 90 -6.84 17.36 5.76
N LEU A 91 -5.90 16.77 6.51
CA LEU A 91 -5.17 17.48 7.57
C LEU A 91 -4.32 18.63 7.03
N LEU A 92 -3.66 18.47 5.88
CA LEU A 92 -2.90 19.55 5.25
C LEU A 92 -3.82 20.68 4.73
N PHE A 93 -4.99 20.36 4.18
CA PHE A 93 -5.98 21.36 3.77
C PHE A 93 -6.52 22.13 4.98
N ALA A 94 -6.84 21.45 6.08
CA ALA A 94 -7.29 22.08 7.33
C ALA A 94 -6.19 22.96 7.96
N ILE A 95 -5.00 22.38 8.11
CA ILE A 95 -3.66 23.00 8.04
C ILE A 95 -3.59 24.44 7.55
N LEU A 96 -3.68 24.51 6.23
CA LEU A 96 -3.38 25.66 5.41
C LEU A 96 -4.59 26.60 5.24
N GLY A 97 -5.72 26.31 5.89
CA GLY A 97 -6.95 27.09 5.76
C GLY A 97 -7.56 27.03 4.36
N LEU A 98 -7.31 25.95 3.63
CA LEU A 98 -7.77 25.74 2.25
C LEU A 98 -9.06 24.90 2.17
N ALA A 99 -9.71 24.64 3.30
CA ALA A 99 -10.91 23.81 3.45
C ALA A 99 -12.20 24.64 3.40
#